data_AF-A0A1Q6RU07-F1
#
_entry.id   AF-A0A1Q6RU07-F1
#
_cell.length_a   1.000
_cell.length_b   1.000
_cell.length_c   1.000
_cell.angle_alpha   90.00
_cell.angle_beta   90.00
_cell.angle_gamma   90.00
#
_symmetry.space_group_name_H-M   'P 1'
#
loop_
_entity.id
_entity.type
_entity.pdbx_description
1 polymer ?
#
loop_
_entity_poly.entity_id
_entity_poly.type
_entity_poly.pdbx_seq_one_letter_code
_entity_poly.pdbx_strand_id
1 'polypeptide(L)'
;MYSDKLCIKVLDLTQIEKAKKQPGTDKKLLKWASIFKAETLEELEQLAGKEEVFENMVLTLKKLSEDEKIRMQCEAREDYERCLLSEYSAGKREGIEEGIEKGIEQGIEKGIEQGTEITQKKLLHNLMESQKITEDEARKMLGI
;
A
#
# COMPACT_ATOMS: atom_id res chain seq x y z
N MET A 1 36.64 -3.63 34.97
CA MET A 1 36.21 -4.87 35.65
C MET A 1 35.19 -5.57 34.78
N TYR A 2 35.59 -6.52 33.95
CA TYR A 2 34.66 -7.50 33.37
C TYR A 2 34.52 -8.60 34.41
N SER A 3 33.32 -8.87 34.91
CA SER A 3 33.14 -9.96 35.86
C SER A 3 33.08 -11.29 35.10
N ASP A 4 33.96 -12.23 35.42
CA ASP A 4 33.94 -13.65 34.99
C ASP A 4 32.70 -14.43 35.49
N LYS A 5 31.61 -13.74 35.80
CA LYS A 5 30.39 -14.28 36.41
C LYS A 5 29.30 -14.62 35.41
N LEU A 6 29.46 -14.25 34.13
CA LEU A 6 28.47 -14.51 33.08
C LEU A 6 28.96 -15.64 32.16
N CYS A 7 28.27 -16.78 32.20
CA CYS A 7 28.46 -17.87 31.25
C CYS A 7 27.21 -17.97 30.36
N ILE A 8 27.40 -17.87 29.04
CA ILE A 8 26.35 -18.11 28.05
C ILE A 8 26.57 -19.51 27.48
N LYS A 9 25.52 -20.34 27.51
CA LYS A 9 25.52 -21.65 26.86
C LYS A 9 24.47 -21.64 25.77
N VAL A 10 24.86 -21.99 24.55
CA VAL A 10 23.97 -22.07 23.38
C VAL A 10 23.65 -23.53 23.12
N LEU A 11 22.37 -23.82 22.91
CA LEU A 11 21.85 -25.16 22.62
C LEU A 11 21.31 -25.17 21.19
N ASP A 12 21.75 -26.14 20.39
CA ASP A 12 21.23 -26.38 19.04
C ASP A 12 20.07 -27.37 19.10
N LEU A 13 18.84 -26.85 18.93
CA LEU A 13 17.60 -27.63 18.99
C LEU A 13 17.42 -28.58 17.80
N THR A 14 18.16 -28.39 16.70
CA THR A 14 18.08 -29.29 15.52
C THR A 14 18.58 -30.70 15.84
N GLN A 15 19.46 -30.82 16.84
CA GLN A 15 20.11 -32.08 17.22
C GLN A 15 19.35 -32.85 18.31
N ILE A 16 18.15 -32.40 18.70
CA ILE A 16 17.38 -32.98 19.81
C ILE A 16 17.11 -34.48 19.61
N GLU A 17 16.85 -34.92 18.38
CA GLU A 17 16.60 -36.33 18.05
C GLU A 17 17.83 -37.21 18.22
N LYS A 18 19.03 -36.66 18.03
CA LYS A 18 20.30 -37.35 18.32
C LYS A 18 20.54 -37.41 19.82
N ALA A 19 20.24 -36.32 20.54
CA ALA A 19 20.38 -36.24 22.00
C ALA A 19 19.44 -37.22 22.74
N LYS A 20 18.21 -37.42 22.25
CA LYS A 20 17.26 -38.42 22.79
C LYS A 20 17.81 -39.86 22.75
N LYS A 21 18.67 -40.17 21.79
CA LYS A 21 19.26 -41.51 21.61
C LYS A 21 20.52 -41.76 22.44
N GLN A 22 21.11 -40.70 23.01
CA GLN A 22 22.33 -40.81 23.79
C GLN A 22 22.03 -41.23 25.24
N PRO A 23 22.75 -42.25 25.78
CA PRO A 23 22.63 -42.61 27.18
C PRO A 23 23.24 -41.51 28.06
N GLY A 24 22.51 -41.10 29.11
CA GLY A 24 22.96 -40.09 30.07
C GLY A 24 22.47 -38.65 29.77
N THR A 25 21.69 -38.44 28.71
CA THR A 25 21.10 -37.12 28.42
C THR A 25 20.10 -36.71 29.50
N ASP A 26 20.19 -35.45 29.95
CA ASP A 26 19.28 -34.89 30.94
C ASP A 26 17.84 -34.83 30.38
N LYS A 27 16.94 -35.56 31.04
CA LYS A 27 15.52 -35.66 30.66
C LYS A 27 14.77 -34.33 30.83
N LYS A 28 15.11 -33.51 31.82
CA LYS A 28 14.50 -32.19 32.02
C LYS A 28 14.93 -31.25 30.91
N LEU A 29 16.23 -31.23 30.58
CA LEU A 29 16.74 -30.41 29.49
C LEU A 29 16.12 -30.81 28.14
N LEU A 30 15.98 -32.12 27.88
CA LEU A 30 15.27 -32.61 26.68
C LEU A 30 13.80 -32.19 26.65
N LYS A 31 13.11 -32.18 27.80
CA LYS A 31 11.72 -31.72 27.89
C LYS A 31 11.61 -30.23 27.54
N TRP A 32 12.44 -29.38 28.16
CA TRP A 32 12.52 -27.95 27.84
C TRP A 32 12.84 -27.72 26.37
N ALA A 33 13.84 -28.42 25.83
CA ALA A 33 14.20 -28.31 24.41
C ALA A 33 13.07 -28.75 23.47
N SER A 34 12.27 -29.74 23.87
CA SER A 34 11.10 -30.19 23.08
C SER A 34 9.98 -29.14 23.10
N ILE A 35 9.74 -28.52 24.26
CA ILE A 35 8.76 -27.43 24.41
C ILE A 35 9.14 -26.23 23.53
N PHE A 36 10.40 -25.81 23.51
CA PHE A 36 10.86 -24.72 22.65
C PHE A 36 10.88 -25.06 21.16
N LYS A 37 10.89 -26.36 20.80
CA LYS A 37 10.86 -26.81 19.41
C LYS A 37 9.43 -26.97 18.87
N ALA A 38 8.41 -27.04 19.73
CA ALA A 38 7.04 -27.27 19.32
C ALA A 38 6.57 -26.18 18.34
N GLU A 39 6.02 -26.61 17.20
CA GLU A 39 5.58 -25.69 16.14
C GLU A 39 4.08 -25.36 16.25
N THR A 40 3.33 -26.18 16.97
CA THR A 40 1.89 -26.03 17.13
C THR A 40 1.50 -25.90 18.60
N LEU A 41 0.41 -25.18 18.84
CA LEU A 41 -0.15 -25.01 20.17
C LEU A 41 -0.62 -26.35 20.77
N GLU A 42 -1.12 -27.26 19.94
CA GLU A 42 -1.56 -28.59 20.35
C GLU A 42 -0.37 -29.45 20.83
N GLU A 43 0.75 -29.44 20.09
CA GLU A 43 1.99 -30.11 20.52
C GLU A 43 2.51 -29.52 21.84
N LEU A 44 2.47 -28.19 21.96
CA LEU A 44 2.91 -27.48 23.15
C LEU A 44 2.07 -27.84 24.38
N GLU A 45 0.75 -27.95 24.24
CA GLU A 45 -0.18 -28.38 25.30
C GLU A 45 0.11 -29.82 25.77
N GLN A 46 0.34 -30.74 24.83
CA GLN A 46 0.65 -32.13 25.14
C GLN A 46 1.99 -32.25 25.90
N LEU A 47 3.00 -31.45 25.52
CA LEU A 47 4.32 -31.44 26.16
C LEU A 47 4.31 -30.73 27.52
N ALA A 48 3.47 -29.71 27.68
CA ALA A 48 3.34 -28.92 28.90
C ALA A 48 2.62 -29.65 30.04
N GLY A 49 1.75 -30.62 29.71
CA GLY A 49 0.93 -31.32 30.69
C GLY A 49 1.75 -31.92 31.85
N LYS A 50 1.18 -31.84 33.06
CA LYS A 50 1.71 -32.38 34.34
C LYS A 50 2.75 -31.48 35.02
N GLU A 51 2.99 -30.27 34.51
CA GLU A 51 3.86 -29.27 35.15
C GLU A 51 3.23 -27.88 35.06
N GLU A 52 2.81 -27.35 36.21
CA GLU A 52 2.09 -26.06 36.33
C GLU A 52 2.81 -24.89 35.63
N VAL A 53 4.14 -24.87 35.67
CA VAL A 53 4.95 -23.82 35.03
C VAL A 53 4.73 -23.78 33.52
N PHE A 54 4.68 -24.94 32.87
CA PHE A 54 4.48 -25.01 31.42
C PHE A 54 3.02 -24.80 31.04
N GLU A 55 2.08 -25.27 31.85
CA GLU A 55 0.65 -25.00 31.65
C GLU A 55 0.36 -23.49 31.68
N ASN A 56 0.93 -22.77 32.65
CA ASN A 56 0.83 -21.31 32.74
C ASN A 56 1.50 -20.59 31.55
N MET A 57 2.63 -21.11 31.07
CA MET A 57 3.29 -20.58 29.87
C MET A 57 2.38 -20.73 28.64
N VAL A 58 1.77 -21.90 28.43
CA VAL A 58 0.85 -22.15 27.31
C VAL A 58 -0.38 -21.23 27.39
N LEU A 59 -0.97 -21.07 28.58
CA LEU A 59 -2.10 -20.15 28.79
C LEU A 59 -1.71 -18.70 28.46
N THR A 60 -0.52 -18.27 28.88
CA THR A 60 -0.02 -16.93 28.59
C THR A 60 0.19 -16.74 27.09
N LEU A 61 0.78 -17.72 26.42
CA LEU A 61 0.96 -17.70 24.96
C LEU A 61 -0.39 -17.64 24.23
N LYS A 62 -1.40 -18.40 24.65
CA LYS A 62 -2.75 -18.30 24.09
C LYS A 62 -3.31 -16.88 24.18
N LYS A 63 -3.23 -16.28 25.37
CA LYS A 63 -3.70 -14.93 25.62
C LYS A 63 -2.94 -13.87 24.81
N LEU A 64 -1.62 -14.03 24.68
CA LEU A 64 -0.79 -13.15 23.86
C LEU A 64 -1.06 -13.32 22.37
N SER A 65 -1.30 -14.54 21.89
CA SER A 65 -1.66 -14.80 20.49
C SER A 65 -3.03 -14.24 20.13
N GLU A 66 -3.99 -14.23 21.07
CA GLU A 66 -5.27 -13.54 20.89
C GLU A 66 -5.07 -12.03 20.76
N ASP A 67 -4.26 -11.43 21.63
CA ASP A 67 -3.90 -10.01 21.60
C ASP A 67 -3.14 -9.64 20.31
N GLU A 68 -2.12 -10.42 19.94
CA GLU A 68 -1.31 -10.23 18.73
C GLU A 68 -2.12 -10.45 17.45
N LYS A 69 -3.05 -11.42 17.43
CA LYS A 69 -3.97 -11.61 16.30
C LYS A 69 -4.91 -10.41 16.16
N ILE A 70 -5.45 -9.89 17.25
CA ILE A 70 -6.27 -8.66 17.24
C ILE A 70 -5.44 -7.49 16.73
N ARG A 71 -4.21 -7.32 17.22
CA ARG A 71 -3.27 -6.28 16.77
C ARG A 71 -3.00 -6.37 15.27
N MET A 72 -2.65 -7.56 14.76
CA MET A 72 -2.43 -7.78 13.33
C MET A 72 -3.68 -7.47 12.50
N GLN A 73 -4.87 -7.83 12.98
CA GLN A 73 -6.12 -7.50 12.30
C GLN A 73 -6.39 -5.99 12.27
N CYS A 74 -6.12 -5.28 13.37
CA CYS A 74 -6.24 -3.82 13.43
C CYS A 74 -5.24 -3.14 12.49
N GLU A 75 -3.98 -3.57 12.48
CA GLU A 75 -2.93 -3.04 11.60
C GLU A 75 -3.28 -3.25 10.13
N ALA A 76 -3.73 -4.46 9.75
CA ALA A 76 -4.20 -4.75 8.40
C ALA A 76 -5.40 -3.87 7.98
N ARG A 77 -6.31 -3.55 8.92
CA ARG A 77 -7.44 -2.65 8.65
C ARG A 77 -6.97 -1.22 8.44
N GLU A 78 -6.10 -0.71 9.31
CA GLU A 78 -5.56 0.64 9.20
C GLU A 78 -4.76 0.82 7.91
N ASP A 79 -3.97 -0.17 7.51
CA ASP A 79 -3.24 -0.15 6.23
C ASP A 79 -4.18 -0.16 5.02
N TYR A 80 -5.25 -0.96 5.05
CA TYR A 80 -6.26 -0.93 3.99
C TYR A 80 -6.93 0.44 3.86
N GLU A 81 -7.36 1.03 4.98
CA GLU A 81 -7.98 2.36 5.01
C GLU A 81 -7.02 3.44 4.50
N ARG A 82 -5.74 3.36 4.87
CA ARG A 82 -4.70 4.28 4.41
C ARG A 82 -4.47 4.18 2.91
N CYS A 83 -4.35 2.97 2.37
CA CYS A 83 -4.19 2.73 0.94
C CYS A 83 -5.39 3.27 0.16
N LEU A 84 -6.61 2.94 0.58
CA LEU A 84 -7.84 3.41 -0.07
C LEU A 84 -7.93 4.94 -0.10
N LEU A 85 -7.56 5.60 1.00
CA LEU A 85 -7.56 7.07 1.08
C LEU A 85 -6.52 7.70 0.15
N SER A 86 -5.33 7.09 0.04
CA SER A 86 -4.27 7.55 -0.84
C SER A 86 -4.64 7.40 -2.31
N GLU A 87 -5.17 6.24 -2.70
CA GLU A 87 -5.64 5.97 -4.06
C GLU A 87 -6.76 6.92 -4.47
N TYR A 88 -7.76 7.11 -3.60
CA TYR A 88 -8.84 8.08 -3.85
C TYR A 88 -8.30 9.51 -4.01
N SER A 89 -7.35 9.91 -3.16
CA SER A 89 -6.74 11.25 -3.22
C SER A 89 -5.91 11.46 -4.49
N ALA A 90 -5.19 10.43 -4.93
CA ALA A 90 -4.44 10.45 -6.18
C ALA A 90 -5.39 10.57 -7.39
N GLY A 91 -6.40 9.70 -7.48
CA GLY A 91 -7.38 9.74 -8.57
C GLY A 91 -8.17 11.05 -8.62
N LYS A 92 -8.51 11.63 -7.45
CA LYS A 92 -9.15 12.96 -7.40
C LYS A 92 -8.23 14.06 -7.94
N ARG A 93 -6.93 13.99 -7.63
CA ARG A 93 -5.96 14.97 -8.12
C ARG A 93 -5.79 14.88 -9.63
N GLU A 94 -5.58 13.67 -10.14
CA GLU A 94 -5.47 13.40 -11.59
C GLU A 94 -6.74 13.88 -12.33
N GLY A 95 -7.93 13.56 -11.81
CA GLY A 95 -9.18 14.01 -12.41
C GLY A 95 -9.35 15.54 -12.45
N ILE A 96 -8.87 16.25 -11.42
CA ILE A 96 -8.88 17.72 -11.41
C ILE A 96 -7.88 18.27 -12.43
N GLU A 97 -6.67 17.70 -12.47
CA GLU A 97 -5.60 18.13 -13.38
C GLU A 97 -6.00 17.94 -14.84
N GLU A 98 -6.49 16.75 -15.20
CA GLU A 98 -7.03 16.49 -16.54
C GLU A 98 -8.22 17.40 -16.88
N GLY A 99 -9.10 17.66 -15.91
CA GLY A 99 -10.26 18.53 -16.10
C GLY A 99 -9.86 19.97 -16.40
N ILE A 100 -8.84 20.48 -15.70
CA ILE A 100 -8.28 21.82 -15.93
C ILE A 100 -7.59 21.87 -17.30
N GLU A 101 -6.77 20.89 -17.63
CA GLU A 101 -6.03 20.83 -18.90
C GLU A 101 -6.99 20.83 -20.10
N LYS A 102 -7.96 19.90 -20.11
CA LYS A 102 -8.99 19.82 -21.15
C LYS A 102 -9.84 21.09 -21.23
N GLY A 103 -10.15 21.68 -20.08
CA GLY A 103 -10.92 22.93 -20.01
C GLY A 103 -10.17 24.12 -20.62
N ILE A 104 -8.87 24.24 -20.35
CA ILE A 104 -8.01 25.30 -20.91
C ILE A 104 -7.85 25.11 -22.42
N GLU A 105 -7.55 23.89 -22.86
CA GLU A 105 -7.38 23.56 -24.29
C GLU A 105 -8.63 23.91 -25.09
N GLN A 106 -9.80 23.42 -24.67
CA GLN A 106 -11.07 23.73 -25.33
C GLN A 106 -11.41 25.23 -25.29
N GLY A 107 -11.05 25.91 -24.21
CA GLY A 107 -11.26 27.36 -24.07
C GLY A 107 -10.41 28.16 -25.07
N ILE A 108 -9.14 27.79 -25.23
CA ILE A 108 -8.22 28.42 -26.19
C ILE A 108 -8.68 28.15 -27.62
N GLU A 109 -9.00 26.89 -27.96
CA GLU A 109 -9.45 26.50 -29.30
C GLU A 109 -10.69 27.30 -29.72
N LYS A 110 -11.74 27.32 -28.88
CA LYS A 110 -12.96 28.12 -29.14
C LYS A 110 -12.67 29.61 -29.24
N GLY A 111 -11.77 30.13 -28.41
CA GLY A 111 -11.38 31.54 -28.44
C GLY A 111 -10.69 31.92 -29.75
N ILE A 112 -9.81 31.07 -30.26
CA ILE A 112 -9.13 31.26 -31.56
C ILE A 112 -10.15 31.18 -32.69
N GLU A 113 -11.00 30.15 -32.71
CA GLU A 113 -12.03 29.96 -33.74
C GLU A 113 -12.95 31.19 -33.83
N GLN A 114 -13.52 31.62 -32.71
CA GLN A 114 -14.37 32.80 -32.65
C GLN A 114 -13.62 34.07 -33.07
N GLY A 115 -12.36 34.23 -32.65
CA GLY A 115 -11.51 35.35 -33.05
C GLY A 115 -11.27 35.41 -34.56
N THR A 116 -11.02 34.26 -35.19
CA THR A 116 -10.82 34.16 -36.64
C THR A 116 -12.11 34.47 -37.40
N GLU A 117 -13.26 33.94 -36.96
CA GLU A 117 -14.57 34.20 -37.58
C GLU A 117 -14.93 35.69 -37.51
N ILE A 118 -14.75 36.33 -36.34
CA ILE A 118 -14.99 37.77 -36.17
C ILE A 118 -14.08 38.58 -37.10
N THR A 119 -12.81 38.20 -37.22
CA THR A 119 -11.84 38.90 -38.06
C THR A 119 -12.18 38.76 -39.54
N GLN A 120 -12.56 37.56 -39.98
CA GLN A 120 -13.02 37.32 -41.36
C GLN A 120 -14.28 38.14 -41.69
N LYS A 121 -15.27 38.18 -40.79
CA LYS A 121 -16.49 39.01 -40.97
C LYS A 121 -16.16 40.50 -41.10
N LYS A 122 -15.26 41.01 -40.25
CA LYS A 122 -14.81 42.41 -40.32
C LYS A 122 -14.07 42.71 -41.62
N LEU A 123 -13.19 41.81 -42.05
CA LEU A 123 -12.44 41.97 -43.30
C LEU A 123 -13.37 41.98 -44.51
N LEU A 124 -14.33 41.05 -44.55
CA LEU A 124 -15.34 40.95 -45.60
C LEU A 124 -16.18 42.23 -45.68
N HIS A 125 -16.67 42.72 -44.53
CA HIS A 125 -17.45 43.96 -44.45
C HIS A 125 -16.66 45.17 -44.95
N ASN A 126 -15.42 45.35 -44.48
CA ASN A 126 -14.57 46.47 -44.90
C ASN A 126 -14.25 46.42 -46.41
N LEU A 127 -14.07 45.22 -46.97
CA LEU A 127 -13.80 45.05 -48.41
C LEU A 127 -15.02 45.40 -49.26
N MET A 128 -16.21 44.95 -48.84
CA MET A 128 -17.48 45.29 -49.50
C MET A 128 -17.72 46.80 -49.49
N GLU A 129 -17.51 47.48 -48.37
CA GLU A 129 -17.71 48.92 -48.25
C GLU A 129 -16.71 49.74 -49.08
N SER A 130 -15.42 49.37 -49.03
CA SER A 130 -14.36 50.12 -49.72
C SER A 130 -14.41 49.96 -51.24
N GLN A 131 -14.75 48.77 -51.75
CA GLN A 131 -14.77 48.50 -53.18
C GLN A 131 -16.17 48.55 -53.81
N LYS A 132 -17.22 48.71 -53.01
CA LYS A 132 -18.64 48.70 -53.45
C LYS A 132 -18.99 47.45 -54.26
N ILE A 133 -18.53 46.31 -53.77
CA ILE A 133 -18.73 44.99 -54.39
C ILE A 133 -19.75 44.18 -53.59
N THR A 134 -20.27 43.14 -54.24
CA THR A 134 -21.16 42.17 -53.58
C THR A 134 -20.38 41.24 -52.65
N GLU A 135 -21.09 40.61 -51.71
CA GLU A 135 -20.47 39.66 -50.77
C GLU A 135 -19.79 38.48 -51.49
N ASP A 136 -20.40 37.97 -52.57
CA ASP A 136 -19.84 36.87 -53.36
C ASP A 136 -18.53 37.25 -54.05
N GLU A 137 -18.42 38.48 -54.55
CA GLU A 137 -17.19 39.01 -55.14
C GLU A 137 -16.09 39.21 -54.09
N ALA A 138 -16.46 39.69 -52.89
CA ALA A 138 -15.56 39.88 -51.77
C ALA A 138 -15.02 38.55 -51.24
N ARG A 139 -15.87 37.53 -51.06
CA ARG A 139 -15.48 36.16 -50.68
C ARG A 139 -14.54 35.54 -51.71
N LYS A 140 -14.86 35.67 -53.00
CA LYS A 140 -14.03 35.18 -54.11
C LYS A 140 -12.64 35.82 -54.14
N MET A 141 -12.52 37.11 -53.78
CA MET A 141 -11.23 37.80 -53.69
C MET A 141 -10.43 37.44 -52.44
N LEU A 142 -11.11 37.14 -51.32
CA LEU A 142 -10.46 36.73 -50.07
C LEU A 142 -10.11 35.23 -50.03
N GLY A 143 -10.62 34.43 -50.98
CA GLY A 143 -10.33 33.00 -51.07
C GLY A 143 -10.93 32.18 -49.92
N ILE A 144 -12.04 32.67 -49.35
CA ILE A 144 -12.80 32.06 -48.24
C ILE A 144 -14.24 31.75 -48.68
#